data_AF-A0A1F7H3F2-F1
#
_entry.id   AF-A0A1F7H3F2-F1
#
_cell.length_a   1.000
_cell.length_b   1.000
_cell.length_c   1.000
_cell.angle_alpha   90.00
_cell.angle_beta   90.00
_cell.angle_gamma   90.00
#
_symmetry.space_group_name_H-M   'P 1'
#
loop_
_entity.id
_entity.type
_entity.pdbx_description
1 polymer ?
#
loop_
_entity_poly.entity_id
_entity_poly.type
_entity_poly.pdbx_seq_one_letter_code
_entity_poly.pdbx_strand_id
1 'polypeptide(L)'
;MKKLISLIIFSFVILNLKDSFLLSAIFLLLLAALKIVPSQRPVGKRLKILLPAGFFIILLQLFFHQSHDMMTRFMFGYTVFIRLLIVSLSVLFFMSVTSASEIIAAFAFLPKKIQLALTMTFYFIPTILEESDKISMIQKSRGLRSGLSSISSVVIPLLHRVFQRAETLSLTIVSRGYEE
;
A
#
# COMPACT_ATOMS: atom_id res chain seq x y z
N MET A 1 2.72 -1.08 -16.20
CA MET A 1 2.55 -2.56 -16.28
C MET A 1 3.83 -3.35 -15.98
N LYS A 2 4.93 -3.18 -16.75
CA LYS A 2 6.18 -3.97 -16.57
C LYS A 2 6.75 -3.97 -15.14
N LYS A 3 6.82 -2.80 -14.49
CA LYS A 3 7.32 -2.67 -13.09
C LYS A 3 6.46 -3.45 -12.07
N LEU A 4 5.13 -3.46 -12.25
CA LEU A 4 4.20 -4.11 -11.34
C LEU A 4 4.27 -5.64 -11.48
N ILE A 5 4.32 -6.13 -12.72
CA ILE A 5 4.56 -7.54 -13.00
C ILE A 5 5.92 -7.98 -12.43
N SER A 6 6.96 -7.15 -12.61
CA SER A 6 8.28 -7.41 -12.04
C SER A 6 8.25 -7.54 -10.52
N LEU A 7 7.46 -6.72 -9.82
CA LEU A 7 7.32 -6.81 -8.36
C LEU A 7 6.60 -8.10 -7.94
N ILE A 8 5.55 -8.50 -8.66
CA ILE A 8 4.81 -9.74 -8.37
C ILE A 8 5.72 -10.95 -8.57
N ILE A 9 6.42 -11.01 -9.72
CA ILE A 9 7.38 -12.08 -10.01
C ILE A 9 8.49 -12.10 -8.97
N PHE A 10 9.08 -10.94 -8.64
CA PHE A 10 10.11 -10.85 -7.61
C PHE A 10 9.61 -11.39 -6.27
N SER A 11 8.43 -10.97 -5.83
CA SER A 11 7.84 -11.42 -4.57
C SER A 11 7.57 -12.93 -4.58
N PHE A 12 7.06 -13.47 -5.70
CA PHE A 12 6.85 -14.91 -5.87
C PHE A 12 8.15 -15.71 -5.81
N VAL A 13 9.22 -15.23 -6.45
CA VAL A 13 10.55 -15.86 -6.42
C VAL A 13 11.09 -15.88 -4.98
N ILE A 14 11.01 -14.77 -4.25
CA ILE A 14 11.48 -14.69 -2.86
C ILE A 14 10.75 -15.68 -1.93
N LEU A 15 9.46 -15.92 -2.14
CA LEU A 15 8.70 -16.88 -1.34
C LEU A 15 9.12 -18.33 -1.58
N ASN A 16 9.59 -18.67 -2.78
CA ASN A 16 10.01 -20.02 -3.14
C ASN A 16 11.48 -20.33 -2.81
N LEU A 17 12.33 -19.32 -2.64
CA LEU A 17 13.76 -19.51 -2.34
C LEU A 17 13.97 -20.07 -0.93
N LYS A 18 14.52 -21.28 -0.83
CA LYS A 18 14.83 -21.94 0.46
C LYS A 18 16.18 -21.53 1.04
N ASP A 19 17.13 -21.12 0.20
CA ASP A 19 18.50 -20.84 0.64
C ASP A 19 18.62 -19.55 1.45
N SER A 20 18.93 -19.69 2.73
CA SER A 20 19.05 -18.56 3.68
C SER A 20 20.17 -17.59 3.30
N PHE A 21 21.28 -18.09 2.76
CA PHE A 21 22.41 -17.25 2.32
C PHE A 21 22.01 -16.34 1.16
N LEU A 22 21.34 -16.87 0.14
CA LEU A 22 20.88 -16.09 -1.01
C LEU A 22 19.87 -15.01 -0.57
N LEU A 23 18.95 -15.35 0.33
CA LEU A 23 18.01 -14.37 0.88
C LEU A 23 18.71 -13.23 1.61
N SER A 24 19.73 -13.53 2.43
CA SER A 24 20.52 -12.51 3.12
C SER A 24 21.28 -11.59 2.16
N ALA A 25 21.84 -12.14 1.06
CA ALA A 25 22.51 -11.37 0.03
C ALA A 25 21.54 -10.45 -0.72
N ILE A 26 20.35 -10.96 -1.08
CA ILE A 26 19.30 -10.16 -1.72
C ILE A 26 18.82 -9.04 -0.80
N PHE A 27 18.68 -9.31 0.49
CA PHE A 27 18.30 -8.30 1.47
C PHE A 27 19.33 -7.17 1.55
N LEU A 28 20.63 -7.49 1.61
CA LEU A 28 21.69 -6.49 1.61
C LEU A 28 21.71 -5.66 0.32
N LEU A 29 21.54 -6.30 -0.83
CA LEU A 29 21.43 -5.62 -2.12
C LEU A 29 20.23 -4.64 -2.12
N LEU A 30 19.09 -5.08 -1.61
CA LEU A 30 17.89 -4.26 -1.54
C LEU A 30 18.06 -3.06 -0.59
N LEU A 31 18.76 -3.24 0.54
CA LEU A 31 19.14 -2.13 1.43
C LEU A 31 20.07 -1.15 0.73
N ALA A 32 21.04 -1.64 -0.06
CA ALA A 32 21.91 -0.77 -0.85
C ALA A 32 21.13 0.03 -1.89
N ALA A 33 20.18 -0.61 -2.60
CA ALA A 33 19.31 0.06 -3.56
C ALA A 33 18.41 1.12 -2.90
N LEU A 34 17.92 0.86 -1.69
CA LEU A 34 17.12 1.82 -0.92
C LEU A 34 17.91 3.06 -0.47
N LYS A 35 19.24 2.98 -0.35
CA LYS A 35 20.07 4.16 -0.04
C LYS A 35 20.08 5.20 -1.16
N ILE A 36 19.81 4.76 -2.40
CA ILE A 36 19.72 5.63 -3.58
C ILE A 36 18.42 6.45 -3.57
N VAL A 37 17.41 6.01 -2.82
CA VAL A 37 16.12 6.69 -2.73
C VAL A 37 16.27 7.97 -1.88
N PRO A 38 15.79 9.13 -2.35
CA PRO A 38 16.03 10.43 -1.70
C PRO A 38 15.40 10.58 -0.30
N SER A 39 14.50 9.69 0.10
CA SER A 39 13.83 9.74 1.41
C SER A 39 13.96 8.42 2.15
N GLN A 40 14.80 8.38 3.19
CA GLN A 40 15.02 7.20 4.03
C GLN A 40 14.10 7.12 5.26
N ARG A 41 13.37 8.20 5.56
CA ARG A 41 12.39 8.26 6.66
C ARG A 41 11.35 7.12 6.63
N PRO A 42 10.74 6.75 5.49
CA PRO A 42 9.76 5.67 5.45
C PRO A 42 10.39 4.28 5.69
N VAL A 43 11.66 4.10 5.29
CA VAL A 43 12.39 2.83 5.47
C VAL A 43 12.60 2.54 6.96
N GLY A 44 13.12 3.53 7.71
CA GLY A 44 13.33 3.40 9.14
C GLY A 44 12.04 3.14 9.92
N LYS A 45 10.94 3.81 9.55
CA LYS A 45 9.63 3.59 10.17
C LYS A 45 9.12 2.16 9.94
N ARG A 46 9.19 1.66 8.70
CA ARG A 46 8.77 0.27 8.40
C ARG A 46 9.63 -0.75 9.13
N LEU A 47 10.96 -0.59 9.11
CA LEU A 47 11.86 -1.53 9.78
C LEU A 47 11.61 -1.56 11.29
N LYS A 48 11.38 -0.40 11.92
CA LYS A 48 11.06 -0.32 13.35
C LYS A 48 9.75 -1.04 13.72
N ILE A 49 8.75 -1.02 12.83
CA ILE A 49 7.49 -1.75 13.04
C ILE A 49 7.68 -3.25 12.82
N LEU A 50 8.51 -3.65 11.86
CA LEU A 50 8.69 -5.06 11.48
C LEU A 50 9.66 -5.83 12.37
N LEU A 51 10.65 -5.16 12.97
CA LEU A 51 11.62 -5.79 13.89
C LEU A 51 10.95 -6.53 15.06
N PRO A 52 10.03 -5.92 15.85
CA PRO A 52 9.38 -6.63 16.95
C PRO A 52 8.50 -7.78 16.45
N ALA A 53 7.80 -7.60 15.32
CA ALA A 53 7.02 -8.68 14.71
C ALA A 53 7.91 -9.85 14.26
N GLY A 54 9.06 -9.55 13.68
CA GLY A 54 10.06 -10.54 13.28
C GLY A 54 10.66 -11.31 14.44
N PHE A 55 11.02 -10.61 15.51
CA PHE A 55 11.49 -11.23 16.74
C PHE A 55 10.43 -12.18 17.32
N PHE A 56 9.17 -11.77 17.31
CA PHE A 56 8.06 -12.61 17.75
C PHE A 56 7.89 -13.87 16.89
N ILE A 57 8.07 -13.77 15.56
CA ILE A 57 8.04 -14.92 14.65
C ILE A 57 9.15 -15.92 14.97
N ILE A 58 10.37 -15.44 15.23
CA ILE A 58 11.50 -16.31 15.59
C ILE A 58 11.21 -17.03 16.91
N LEU A 59 10.68 -16.32 17.91
CA LEU A 59 10.28 -16.93 19.18
C LEU A 59 9.20 -18.01 18.97
N LEU A 60 8.14 -17.71 18.21
CA LEU A 60 7.10 -18.70 17.92
C LEU A 60 7.67 -19.96 17.27
N GLN A 61 8.56 -19.82 16.28
CA GLN A 61 9.17 -20.97 15.63
C GLN A 61 10.03 -21.80 16.60
N LEU A 62 10.74 -21.11 17.50
CA LEU A 62 11.57 -21.71 18.53
C LEU A 62 10.76 -22.43 19.62
N PHE A 63 9.49 -22.08 19.86
CA PHE A 63 8.63 -22.78 20.84
C PHE A 63 7.77 -23.88 20.21
N PHE A 64 7.14 -23.62 19.06
CA PHE A 64 6.11 -24.50 18.49
C PHE A 64 6.66 -25.59 17.56
N HIS A 65 7.83 -25.39 16.96
CA HIS A 65 8.37 -26.33 15.96
C HIS A 65 9.20 -27.46 16.61
N GLN A 66 8.58 -28.29 17.45
CA GLN A 66 9.26 -29.30 18.28
C GLN A 66 9.77 -30.53 17.51
N SER A 67 9.46 -30.67 16.23
CA SER A 67 9.85 -31.82 15.40
C SER A 67 11.32 -31.83 14.98
N HIS A 68 12.05 -30.72 15.17
CA HIS A 68 13.41 -30.55 14.65
C HIS A 68 14.38 -30.01 15.69
N ASP A 69 15.67 -30.15 15.41
CA ASP A 69 16.75 -29.67 16.26
C ASP A 69 16.73 -28.14 16.44
N MET A 70 17.21 -27.67 17.58
CA MET A 70 17.18 -26.27 17.99
C MET A 70 17.77 -25.31 16.93
N MET A 71 18.89 -25.70 16.31
CA MET A 71 19.55 -24.88 15.30
C MET A 71 18.70 -24.72 14.04
N THR A 72 18.04 -25.80 13.61
CA THR A 72 17.17 -25.78 12.42
C THR A 72 15.91 -24.93 12.64
N ARG A 73 15.36 -24.92 13.87
CA ARG A 73 14.21 -24.10 14.25
C ARG A 73 14.54 -22.61 14.17
N PHE A 74 15.71 -22.23 14.68
CA PHE A 74 16.19 -20.86 14.61
C PHE A 74 16.41 -20.42 13.16
N MET A 75 17.07 -21.25 12.35
CA MET A 75 17.30 -20.97 10.93
C MET A 75 15.99 -20.80 10.16
N PHE A 76 14.97 -21.60 10.46
CA PHE A 76 13.65 -21.47 9.84
C PHE A 76 12.98 -20.14 10.21
N GLY A 77 13.01 -19.77 11.49
CA GLY A 77 12.49 -18.49 11.97
C GLY A 77 13.19 -17.30 11.33
N TYR A 78 14.52 -17.36 11.21
CA TYR A 78 15.32 -16.37 10.52
C TYR A 78 14.95 -16.25 9.03
N THR A 79 14.79 -17.37 8.33
CA THR A 79 14.38 -17.38 6.92
C THR A 79 13.00 -16.77 6.70
N VAL A 80 12.03 -17.04 7.58
CA VAL A 80 10.71 -16.41 7.50
C VAL A 80 10.81 -14.91 7.76
N PHE A 81 11.58 -14.50 8.76
CA PHE A 81 11.78 -13.10 9.10
C PHE A 81 12.44 -12.32 7.96
N ILE A 82 13.52 -12.83 7.37
CA ILE A 82 14.22 -12.15 6.28
C ILE A 82 13.33 -12.04 5.03
N ARG A 83 12.52 -13.06 4.72
CA ARG A 83 11.55 -13.00 3.61
C ARG A 83 10.52 -11.89 3.82
N LEU A 84 9.97 -11.79 5.02
CA LEU A 84 9.01 -10.75 5.37
C LEU A 84 9.62 -9.35 5.16
N LEU A 85 10.86 -9.15 5.62
CA LEU A 85 11.58 -7.89 5.42
C LEU A 85 11.79 -7.58 3.94
N ILE A 86 12.27 -8.55 3.14
CA ILE A 86 12.54 -8.36 1.72
C ILE A 86 11.27 -7.97 0.96
N VAL A 87 10.16 -8.71 1.16
CA VAL A 87 8.89 -8.42 0.48
C VAL A 87 8.38 -7.04 0.86
N SER A 88 8.36 -6.71 2.17
CA SER A 88 7.86 -5.43 2.63
C SER A 88 8.68 -4.23 2.14
N LEU A 89 10.01 -4.37 2.10
CA LEU A 89 10.91 -3.34 1.60
C LEU A 89 10.90 -3.24 0.07
N SER A 90 10.71 -4.34 -0.65
CA SER A 90 10.52 -4.34 -2.10
C SER A 90 9.28 -3.54 -2.50
N VAL A 91 8.17 -3.72 -1.76
CA VAL A 91 6.96 -2.91 -1.94
C VAL A 91 7.22 -1.44 -1.64
N LEU A 92 8.00 -1.12 -0.60
CA LEU A 92 8.37 0.28 -0.32
C LEU A 92 9.15 0.88 -1.49
N PHE A 93 10.17 0.17 -1.98
CA PHE A 93 11.00 0.61 -3.10
C PHE A 93 10.14 0.88 -4.35
N PHE A 94 9.22 -0.03 -4.67
CA PHE A 94 8.29 0.15 -5.78
C PHE A 94 7.41 1.39 -5.64
N MET A 95 6.86 1.63 -4.44
CA MET A 95 6.04 2.81 -4.17
C MET A 95 6.84 4.12 -4.21
N SER A 96 8.15 4.09 -3.93
CA SER A 96 9.02 5.27 -4.02
C SER A 96 9.43 5.62 -5.44
N VAL A 97 9.45 4.65 -6.36
CA VAL A 97 9.91 4.83 -7.74
C VAL A 97 8.74 4.95 -8.74
N THR A 98 7.54 4.53 -8.36
CA THR A 98 6.38 4.45 -9.27
C THR A 98 5.35 5.52 -8.95
N SER A 99 4.93 6.28 -9.97
CA SER A 99 3.86 7.27 -9.85
C SER A 99 2.47 6.63 -9.80
N ALA A 100 1.48 7.30 -9.19
CA ALA A 100 0.10 6.81 -9.15
C ALA A 100 -0.49 6.63 -10.57
N SER A 101 -0.14 7.52 -11.51
CA SER A 101 -0.56 7.41 -12.91
C SER A 101 -0.02 6.14 -13.59
N GLU A 102 1.24 5.77 -13.33
CA GLU A 102 1.82 4.51 -13.84
C GLU A 102 1.13 3.27 -13.30
N ILE A 103 0.61 3.34 -12.06
CA ILE A 103 -0.19 2.28 -11.46
C ILE A 103 -1.54 2.16 -12.18
N ILE A 104 -2.24 3.27 -12.43
CA ILE A 104 -3.50 3.29 -13.18
C ILE A 104 -3.29 2.75 -14.60
N ALA A 105 -2.21 3.17 -15.27
CA ALA A 105 -1.86 2.68 -16.60
C ALA A 105 -1.53 1.18 -16.63
N ALA A 106 -1.16 0.57 -15.50
CA ALA A 106 -0.98 -0.88 -15.42
C ALA A 106 -2.30 -1.64 -15.57
N PHE A 107 -3.44 -1.01 -15.31
CA PHE A 107 -4.79 -1.59 -15.45
C PHE A 107 -5.43 -1.34 -16.82
N ALA A 108 -4.65 -0.90 -17.82
CA ALA A 108 -5.14 -0.65 -19.17
C ALA A 108 -5.64 -1.90 -19.93
N PHE A 109 -5.46 -3.10 -19.37
CA PHE A 109 -6.02 -4.35 -19.91
C PHE A 109 -7.52 -4.53 -19.58
N LEU A 110 -8.07 -3.73 -18.67
CA LEU A 110 -9.48 -3.80 -18.29
C LEU A 110 -10.38 -3.16 -19.35
N PRO A 111 -11.67 -3.55 -19.41
CA PRO A 111 -12.67 -2.86 -20.24
C PRO A 111 -12.69 -1.35 -20.01
N LYS A 112 -12.90 -0.58 -21.08
CA LYS A 112 -12.85 0.90 -21.07
C LYS A 112 -13.69 1.54 -19.97
N LYS A 113 -14.91 1.04 -19.73
CA LYS A 113 -15.80 1.52 -18.66
C LYS A 113 -15.16 1.40 -17.26
N ILE A 114 -14.54 0.25 -16.98
CA ILE A 114 -13.86 -0.01 -15.71
C ILE A 114 -12.60 0.84 -15.60
N GLN A 115 -11.84 0.97 -16.68
CA GLN A 115 -10.66 1.81 -16.73
C GLN A 115 -11.00 3.29 -16.47
N LEU A 116 -12.08 3.80 -17.06
CA LEU A 116 -12.57 5.16 -16.83
C LEU A 116 -12.96 5.35 -15.36
N ALA A 117 -13.79 4.45 -14.81
CA ALA A 117 -14.21 4.51 -13.42
C ALA A 117 -13.01 4.49 -12.45
N LEU A 118 -12.02 3.62 -12.71
CA LEU A 118 -10.81 3.51 -11.91
C LEU A 118 -9.96 4.79 -11.99
N THR A 119 -9.77 5.31 -13.19
CA THR A 119 -9.02 6.55 -13.44
C THR A 119 -9.67 7.73 -12.71
N MET A 120 -10.98 7.89 -12.84
CA MET A 120 -11.75 8.91 -12.14
C MET A 120 -11.64 8.75 -10.62
N THR A 121 -11.78 7.52 -10.12
CA THR A 121 -11.64 7.24 -8.69
C THR A 121 -10.29 7.71 -8.15
N PHE A 122 -9.19 7.28 -8.76
CA PHE A 122 -7.86 7.69 -8.31
C PHE A 122 -7.61 9.19 -8.45
N TYR A 123 -8.16 9.82 -9.48
CA TYR A 123 -8.07 11.27 -9.68
C TYR A 123 -8.83 12.06 -8.61
N PHE A 124 -9.99 11.58 -8.16
CA PHE A 124 -10.82 12.27 -7.17
C PHE A 124 -10.43 12.01 -5.71
N ILE A 125 -9.64 10.98 -5.41
CA ILE A 125 -9.19 10.70 -4.02
C ILE A 125 -8.60 11.95 -3.34
N PRO A 126 -7.62 12.67 -3.92
CA PRO A 126 -7.07 13.87 -3.29
C PRO A 126 -8.15 14.94 -3.04
N THR A 127 -9.03 15.16 -4.01
CA THR A 127 -10.07 16.19 -3.86
C THR A 127 -11.12 15.82 -2.83
N ILE A 128 -11.48 14.54 -2.70
CA ILE A 128 -12.41 14.06 -1.66
C ILE A 128 -11.77 14.21 -0.27
N LEU A 129 -10.46 13.95 -0.14
CA LEU A 129 -9.73 14.16 1.11
C LEU A 129 -9.70 15.64 1.51
N GLU A 130 -9.39 16.54 0.59
CA GLU A 130 -9.44 17.99 0.84
C GLU A 130 -10.84 18.46 1.24
N GLU A 131 -11.88 17.92 0.61
CA GLU A 131 -13.26 18.26 0.92
C GLU A 131 -13.68 17.75 2.31
N SER A 132 -13.27 16.52 2.65
CA SER A 132 -13.44 15.95 3.97
C SER A 132 -12.77 16.82 5.04
N ASP A 133 -11.55 17.31 4.80
CA ASP A 133 -10.82 18.17 5.73
C ASP A 133 -11.50 19.53 5.91
N LYS A 134 -12.00 20.13 4.83
CA LYS A 134 -12.79 21.38 4.88
C LYS A 134 -14.06 21.19 5.70
N ILE A 135 -14.82 20.13 5.45
CA ILE A 135 -16.04 19.82 6.20
C ILE A 135 -15.69 19.59 7.68
N SER A 136 -14.65 18.81 7.97
CA SER A 136 -14.19 18.56 9.33
C SER A 136 -13.85 19.87 10.07
N MET A 137 -13.15 20.79 9.40
CA MET A 137 -12.81 22.09 9.97
C MET A 137 -14.05 22.94 10.26
N ILE A 138 -15.01 23.01 9.33
CA ILE A 138 -16.27 23.73 9.52
C ILE A 138 -17.06 23.16 10.70
N GLN A 139 -17.14 21.83 10.79
CA GLN A 139 -17.88 21.16 11.85
C GLN A 139 -17.21 21.37 13.22
N LYS A 140 -15.88 21.31 13.29
CA LYS A 140 -15.13 21.65 14.52
C LYS A 140 -15.40 23.08 14.98
N SER A 141 -15.45 24.05 14.05
CA SER A 141 -15.82 25.44 14.38
C SER A 141 -17.26 25.59 14.89
N ARG A 142 -18.15 24.65 14.56
CA ARG A 142 -19.52 24.58 15.09
C ARG A 142 -19.62 23.88 16.45
N GLY A 143 -18.49 23.52 17.06
CA GLY A 143 -18.45 22.90 18.38
C GLY A 143 -18.60 21.38 18.39
N LEU A 144 -18.51 20.70 17.24
CA LEU A 144 -18.50 19.23 17.21
C LEU A 144 -17.25 18.68 17.92
N ARG A 145 -17.50 17.93 19.00
CA ARG A 145 -16.46 17.21 19.74
C ARG A 145 -16.07 15.94 18.98
N SER A 146 -14.78 15.57 19.04
CA SER A 146 -14.27 14.33 18.46
C SER A 146 -14.97 13.12 19.08
N GLY A 147 -15.60 12.28 18.25
CA GLY A 147 -16.31 11.08 18.69
C GLY A 147 -16.99 10.35 17.51
N LEU A 148 -17.50 9.14 17.75
CA LEU A 148 -18.13 8.33 16.70
C LEU A 148 -19.36 9.03 16.07
N SER A 149 -20.12 9.77 16.87
CA SER A 149 -21.25 10.58 16.39
C SER A 149 -20.83 11.78 15.52
N SER A 150 -19.56 12.17 15.54
CA SER A 150 -19.02 13.28 14.71
C SER A 150 -18.78 12.84 13.26
N ILE A 151 -18.64 11.52 13.03
CA ILE A 151 -18.39 10.95 11.71
C ILE A 151 -19.57 11.22 10.77
N SER A 152 -20.81 11.03 11.24
CA SER A 152 -22.00 11.30 10.43
C SER A 152 -22.09 12.76 9.99
N SER A 153 -21.67 13.69 10.84
CA SER A 153 -21.64 15.13 10.54
C SER A 153 -20.63 15.50 9.45
N VAL A 154 -19.64 14.67 9.17
CA VAL A 154 -18.68 14.85 8.07
C VAL A 154 -19.10 14.04 6.84
N VAL A 155 -19.49 12.78 7.03
CA VAL A 155 -19.82 11.85 5.94
C VAL A 155 -21.08 12.27 5.19
N ILE A 156 -22.14 12.70 5.87
CA ILE A 156 -23.40 13.06 5.21
C ILE A 156 -23.20 14.26 4.25
N PRO A 157 -22.60 15.39 4.68
CA PRO A 157 -22.31 16.49 3.77
C PRO A 157 -21.34 16.10 2.65
N LEU A 158 -20.35 15.24 2.95
CA LEU A 158 -19.39 14.77 1.95
C LEU A 158 -20.09 13.96 0.86
N LEU A 159 -20.95 13.00 1.22
CA LEU A 159 -21.73 12.21 0.26
C LEU A 159 -22.58 13.10 -0.63
N HIS A 160 -23.31 14.06 -0.04
CA HIS A 160 -24.12 15.00 -0.82
C HIS A 160 -23.28 15.76 -1.85
N ARG A 161 -22.13 16.32 -1.45
CA ARG A 161 -21.23 17.04 -2.36
C ARG A 161 -20.62 16.13 -3.44
N VAL A 162 -20.26 14.90 -3.08
CA VAL A 162 -19.73 13.91 -4.03
C VAL A 162 -20.79 13.49 -5.05
N PHE A 163 -22.04 13.28 -4.65
CA PHE A 163 -23.13 12.93 -5.56
C PHE A 163 -23.47 14.06 -6.53
N GLN A 164 -23.58 15.29 -6.05
CA GLN A 164 -23.77 16.46 -6.92
C GLN A 164 -22.63 16.59 -7.94
N ARG A 165 -21.39 16.31 -7.50
CA ARG A 165 -20.24 16.32 -8.40
C ARG A 165 -20.29 15.18 -9.42
N ALA A 166 -20.71 13.99 -9.02
CA ALA A 166 -20.85 12.85 -9.91
C ALA A 166 -21.92 13.12 -10.99
N GLU A 167 -23.05 13.72 -10.61
CA GLU A 167 -24.12 14.11 -11.53
C GLU A 167 -23.62 15.13 -12.57
N THR A 168 -22.98 16.21 -12.12
CA THR A 168 -22.40 17.23 -13.02
C THR A 168 -21.32 16.66 -13.93
N LEU A 169 -20.47 15.75 -13.42
CA LEU A 169 -19.47 15.07 -14.25
C LEU A 169 -20.12 14.18 -15.31
N SER A 170 -21.15 13.42 -14.94
CA SER A 170 -21.87 12.55 -15.87
C SER A 170 -22.44 13.34 -17.05
N LEU A 171 -23.14 14.45 -16.76
CA LEU A 171 -23.66 15.36 -17.79
C LEU A 171 -22.53 15.94 -18.67
N THR A 172 -21.39 16.29 -18.05
CA THR A 172 -20.23 16.82 -18.78
C THR A 172 -19.57 15.77 -19.69
N ILE A 173 -19.51 14.52 -19.25
CA ILE A 173 -18.96 13.40 -20.01
C ILE A 173 -19.86 13.10 -21.23
N VAL A 174 -21.17 13.00 -21.01
CA VAL A 174 -22.15 12.74 -22.08
C VAL A 174 -22.18 13.88 -23.10
N SER A 175 -22.20 15.14 -22.66
CA SER A 175 -22.18 16.31 -23.56
C SER A 175 -20.91 16.44 -24.40
N ARG A 176 -19.79 15.82 -23.96
CA ARG A 176 -18.55 15.72 -24.75
C ARG A 176 -18.55 14.57 -25.75
N GLY A 177 -19.68 13.87 -25.93
CA GLY A 177 -19.81 12.78 -26.90
C GLY A 177 -19.22 11.46 -26.43
N TYR A 178 -19.11 11.25 -25.11
CA TYR A 178 -18.75 9.93 -24.58
C TYR A 178 -20.02 9.07 -24.49
N GLU A 179 -20.14 8.10 -25.40
CA GLU A 179 -21.35 7.27 -25.56
C GLU A 179 -21.27 5.90 -24.83
N GLU A 180 -20.16 5.59 -24.15
CA GLU A 180 -19.95 4.31 -23.44
C GLU A 180 -20.20 4.33 -21.93
#